data_AF-U6DLP5-F1
#
_entry.id   AF-U6DLP5-F1
#
_cell.length_a   1.000
_cell.length_b   1.000
_cell.length_c   1.000
_cell.angle_alpha   90.00
_cell.angle_beta   90.00
_cell.angle_gamma   90.00
#
_symmetry.space_group_name_H-M   'P 1'
#
loop_
_entity.id
_entity.type
_entity.pdbx_description
1 polymer ?
#
loop_
_entity_poly.entity_id
_entity_poly.type
_entity_poly.pdbx_seq_one_letter_code
_entity_poly.pdbx_strand_id
1 'polypeptide(L)'
;DQAGQWRVQCVPKEPHSFQSRLPLPEPWRGLRDEALDQVSGIPGCIFVHTSGFIGGHHTREGALSMARATLAQRPVTKPPTNSLDQ
;
A
#
# COMPACT_ATOMS: atom_id res chain seq x y z
N ASP A 1 9.02 2.59 -14.64
CA ASP A 1 10.31 3.28 -14.52
C ASP A 1 11.06 3.05 -15.83
N GLN A 2 12.31 3.48 -15.93
CA GLN A 2 13.09 3.30 -17.16
C GLN A 2 13.41 1.83 -17.47
N ALA A 3 13.18 0.91 -16.52
CA ALA A 3 13.35 -0.53 -16.68
C ALA A 3 12.05 -1.26 -17.09
N GLY A 4 11.00 -0.52 -17.47
CA GLY A 4 9.72 -1.10 -17.89
C GLY A 4 8.84 -1.58 -16.73
N GLN A 5 9.22 -1.32 -15.48
CA GLN A 5 8.46 -1.77 -14.31
C GLN A 5 7.47 -0.72 -13.84
N TRP A 6 6.41 -1.14 -13.14
CA TRP A 6 5.37 -0.25 -12.67
C TRP A 6 5.57 0.09 -11.20
N ARG A 7 5.21 1.32 -10.83
CA ARG A 7 5.33 1.81 -9.46
C ARG A 7 3.96 2.21 -8.94
N VAL A 8 3.70 1.84 -7.69
CA VAL A 8 2.61 2.37 -6.88
C VAL A 8 3.24 3.32 -5.86
N GLN A 9 2.78 4.57 -5.81
CA GLN A 9 3.30 5.57 -4.90
C GLN A 9 2.15 6.21 -4.13
N CYS A 10 2.32 6.30 -2.82
CA CYS A 10 1.35 6.90 -1.92
C CYS A 10 1.49 8.42 -1.92
N VAL A 11 0.39 9.12 -1.68
CA VAL A 11 0.37 10.59 -1.62
C VAL A 11 0.89 11.03 -0.24
N PRO A 12 1.89 11.94 -0.16
CA PRO A 12 2.34 12.48 1.12
C PRO A 12 1.24 13.33 1.77
N LYS A 13 1.26 13.46 3.10
CA LYS A 13 0.31 14.31 3.83
C LYS A 13 0.41 15.76 3.38
N GLU A 14 1.64 16.24 3.24
CA GLU A 14 2.00 17.60 2.84
C GLU A 14 3.19 17.57 1.86
N PRO A 15 3.39 18.63 1.05
CA PRO A 15 4.61 18.77 0.25
C PRO A 15 5.86 18.58 1.12
N HIS A 16 6.84 17.80 0.66
CA HIS A 16 8.09 17.48 1.37
C HIS A 16 7.96 16.62 2.65
N SER A 17 6.77 16.10 2.97
CA SER A 17 6.60 15.18 4.10
C SER A 17 7.02 13.75 3.75
N PHE A 18 7.68 13.07 4.68
CA PHE A 18 7.97 11.63 4.59
C PHE A 18 6.78 10.75 5.00
N GLN A 19 5.68 11.33 5.49
CA GLN A 19 4.49 10.59 5.90
C GLN A 19 3.46 10.53 4.78
N SER A 20 3.04 9.33 4.40
CA SER A 20 1.93 9.11 3.47
C SER A 20 0.57 9.26 4.15
N ARG A 21 -0.44 9.72 3.40
CA ARG A 21 -1.86 9.73 3.86
C ARG A 21 -2.39 8.33 4.11
N LEU A 22 -1.97 7.40 3.26
CA LEU A 22 -2.23 5.97 3.37
C LEU A 22 -0.98 5.24 2.83
N PRO A 23 -0.03 4.89 3.70
CA PRO A 23 1.12 4.08 3.29
C PRO A 23 0.66 2.69 2.87
N LEU A 24 1.47 2.01 2.05
CA LEU A 24 1.27 0.60 1.72
C LEU A 24 1.19 -0.26 3.01
N PRO A 25 0.41 -1.36 3.00
CA PRO A 25 0.27 -2.31 4.11
C PRO A 25 1.58 -2.58 4.83
N GLU A 26 1.54 -2.50 6.15
CA GLU A 26 2.70 -2.79 7.01
C GLU A 26 3.31 -4.18 6.77
N PRO A 27 2.52 -5.26 6.58
CA PRO A 27 3.07 -6.58 6.27
C PRO A 27 3.91 -6.65 5.00
N TRP A 28 3.74 -5.72 4.06
CA TRP A 28 4.49 -5.73 2.80
C TRP A 28 5.85 -5.03 2.92
N ARG A 29 6.02 -4.16 3.92
CA ARG A 29 7.13 -3.20 3.97
C ARG A 29 8.47 -3.90 4.16
N GLY A 30 9.43 -3.56 3.30
CA GLY A 30 10.75 -4.18 3.29
C GLY A 30 10.80 -5.54 2.58
N LEU A 31 9.66 -6.10 2.18
CA LEU A 31 9.61 -7.34 1.42
C LEU A 31 9.88 -7.09 -0.07
N ARG A 32 10.34 -8.15 -0.73
CA ARG A 32 10.70 -8.19 -2.15
C ARG A 32 10.31 -9.53 -2.76
N ASP A 33 10.13 -9.52 -4.07
CA ASP A 33 9.98 -10.71 -4.91
C ASP A 33 9.00 -11.74 -4.29
N GLU A 34 9.35 -13.03 -4.27
CA GLU A 34 8.47 -14.12 -3.83
C GLU A 34 7.92 -13.95 -2.41
N ALA A 35 8.71 -13.37 -1.48
CA ALA A 35 8.23 -13.12 -0.12
C ALA A 35 7.10 -12.07 -0.10
N LEU A 36 7.19 -11.06 -0.97
CA LEU A 36 6.13 -10.07 -1.12
C LEU A 36 4.92 -10.66 -1.86
N ASP A 37 5.14 -11.50 -2.88
CA ASP A 37 4.05 -12.21 -3.57
C ASP A 37 3.22 -13.05 -2.59
N GLN A 38 3.89 -13.81 -1.73
CA GLN A 38 3.25 -14.67 -0.72
C GLN A 38 2.42 -13.87 0.29
N VAL A 39 2.96 -12.76 0.81
CA VAL A 39 2.28 -11.95 1.83
C VAL A 39 1.17 -11.07 1.23
N SER A 40 1.34 -10.61 -0.01
CA SER A 40 0.36 -9.75 -0.68
C SER A 40 -0.75 -10.52 -1.38
N GLY A 41 -0.49 -11.77 -1.78
CA GLY A 41 -1.35 -12.53 -2.69
C GLY A 41 -1.37 -11.95 -4.11
N ILE A 42 -0.39 -11.11 -4.48
CA ILE A 42 -0.27 -10.45 -5.78
C ILE A 42 1.03 -10.93 -6.43
N PRO A 43 0.98 -11.89 -7.38
CA PRO A 43 2.18 -12.42 -8.01
C PRO A 43 2.88 -11.40 -8.92
N GLY A 44 4.21 -11.35 -8.88
CA GLY A 44 5.02 -10.44 -9.70
C GLY A 44 5.31 -9.10 -9.03
N CYS A 45 5.19 -9.01 -7.71
CA CYS A 45 5.70 -7.89 -6.95
C CYS A 45 7.24 -7.88 -6.96
N ILE A 46 7.83 -6.68 -6.96
CA ILE A 46 9.29 -6.50 -6.94
C ILE A 46 9.75 -6.07 -5.55
N PHE A 47 9.11 -5.05 -4.97
CA PHE A 47 9.44 -4.57 -3.62
C PHE A 47 8.37 -3.66 -3.04
N VAL A 48 8.43 -3.44 -1.72
CA VAL A 48 7.86 -2.29 -1.03
C VAL A 48 8.90 -1.66 -0.11
N HIS A 49 9.04 -0.34 -0.16
CA HIS A 49 9.97 0.38 0.72
C HIS A 49 9.60 0.18 2.21
N THR A 50 10.58 0.21 3.11
CA THR A 50 10.37 -0.01 4.55
C THR A 50 9.38 0.97 5.20
N SER A 51 9.30 2.21 4.72
CA SER A 51 8.28 3.18 5.16
C SER A 51 6.92 3.03 4.47
N GLY A 52 6.81 2.19 3.43
CA GLY A 52 5.56 1.92 2.70
C GLY A 52 5.12 3.03 1.73
N PHE A 53 5.94 4.04 1.46
CA PHE A 53 5.54 5.15 0.57
C PHE A 53 5.52 4.78 -0.93
N ILE A 54 6.25 3.74 -1.32
CA ILE A 54 6.39 3.29 -2.71
C ILE A 54 6.56 1.76 -2.77
N GLY A 55 6.01 1.17 -3.82
CA GLY A 55 6.18 -0.23 -4.18
C GLY A 55 6.30 -0.41 -5.69
N GLY A 56 6.69 -1.62 -6.09
CA GLY A 56 6.98 -2.00 -7.46
C GLY A 56 6.28 -3.27 -7.91
N HIS A 57 5.78 -3.27 -9.15
CA HIS A 57 5.24 -4.46 -9.80
C HIS A 57 5.75 -4.60 -11.25
N HIS A 58 5.90 -5.84 -11.75
CA HIS A 58 6.34 -6.08 -13.13
C HIS A 58 5.34 -5.56 -14.18
N THR A 59 4.04 -5.67 -13.88
CA THR A 59 2.94 -5.23 -14.75
C THR A 59 2.16 -4.05 -14.17
N ARG A 60 1.50 -3.30 -15.04
CA ARG A 60 0.62 -2.19 -14.67
C ARG A 60 -0.54 -2.67 -13.81
N GLU A 61 -1.13 -3.79 -14.21
CA GLU A 61 -2.30 -4.39 -13.59
C GLU A 61 -1.99 -4.82 -12.16
N GLY A 62 -0.82 -5.43 -11.91
CA GLY A 62 -0.44 -5.78 -10.54
C GLY A 62 -0.08 -4.57 -9.67
N ALA A 63 0.52 -3.51 -10.23
CA ALA A 63 0.70 -2.25 -9.50
C ALA A 63 -0.66 -1.63 -9.11
N LEU A 64 -1.67 -1.74 -9.98
CA LEU A 64 -3.05 -1.34 -9.67
C LEU A 64 -3.68 -2.25 -8.60
N SER A 65 -3.43 -3.56 -8.62
CA SER A 65 -3.88 -4.48 -7.57
C SER A 65 -3.30 -4.12 -6.21
N MET A 66 -2.00 -3.78 -6.15
CA MET A 66 -1.35 -3.28 -4.93
C MET A 66 -2.03 -2.01 -4.40
N ALA A 67 -2.34 -1.06 -5.28
CA ALA A 67 -3.05 0.16 -4.91
C ALA A 67 -4.47 -0.13 -4.37
N ARG A 68 -5.22 -1.02 -5.04
CA ARG A 68 -6.58 -1.41 -4.62
C ARG A 68 -6.59 -2.10 -3.25
N ALA A 69 -5.69 -3.06 -3.03
CA ALA A 69 -5.56 -3.74 -1.75
C ALA A 69 -5.14 -2.78 -0.63
N THR A 70 -4.33 -1.76 -0.93
CA THR A 70 -3.99 -0.70 0.02
C THR A 70 -5.21 0.15 0.38
N LEU A 71 -6.01 0.57 -0.61
CA LEU A 71 -7.23 1.34 -0.37
C LEU A 71 -8.29 0.55 0.43
N ALA A 72 -8.36 -0.76 0.24
CA ALA A 72 -9.30 -1.64 0.94
C ALA A 72 -9.00 -1.80 2.44
N GLN A 73 -7.77 -1.48 2.89
CA GLN A 73 -7.40 -1.51 4.31
C GLN A 73 -7.87 -0.29 5.10
N ARG A 74 -8.44 0.72 4.44
CA ARG A 74 -8.93 1.92 5.15
C ARG A 74 -9.98 1.46 6.16
N PRO A 75 -9.76 1.61 7.47
CA PRO A 75 -10.78 1.25 8.43
C PRO A 75 -12.01 2.07 8.12
N VAL A 76 -13.15 1.39 7.94
CA VAL A 76 -14.45 2.05 7.99
C VAL A 76 -14.50 2.74 9.33
N THR A 77 -14.51 4.08 9.34
CA THR A 77 -14.81 4.84 10.54
C THR A 77 -16.19 4.36 11.00
N LYS A 78 -16.25 3.56 12.06
CA LYS A 78 -17.52 3.33 12.75
C LYS A 78 -18.06 4.71 13.12
N PRO A 79 -19.30 5.07 12.76
CA PRO A 79 -19.90 6.29 13.29
C PRO A 79 -19.86 6.21 14.83
N PRO A 80 -19.68 7.34 15.54
CA PRO A 80 -19.66 7.33 17.00
C PRO A 80 -20.97 6.71 17.49
N THR A 81 -20.88 5.56 18.14
CA THR A 81 -22.01 4.94 18.83
C THR A 81 -22.30 5.81 20.04
N ASN A 82 -23.27 6.72 19.91
CA ASN A 82 -23.80 7.47 21.03
C ASN A 82 -24.71 6.54 21.85
N SER A 83 -24.11 5.63 22.62
CA SER A 83 -24.84 4.96 23.70
C SER A 83 -25.00 5.98 24.83
N LEU A 84 -26.15 6.65 24.87
CA LEU A 84 -26.67 7.14 26.13
C LEU A 84 -27.07 5.89 26.93
N ASP A 85 -26.27 5.56 27.94
CA ASP A 85 -26.77 4.75 29.04
C ASP A 85 -27.80 5.60 29.81
N GLN A 86 -29.06 5.20 29.70
CA GLN A 86 -30.07 5.32 30.76
C GLN A 86 -30.63 3.93 31.04
#